data_AF-A0A972H4Q7-F1
#
_entry.id   AF-A0A972H4Q7-F1
#
_cell.length_a   1.000
_cell.length_b   1.000
_cell.length_c   1.000
_cell.angle_alpha   90.00
_cell.angle_beta   90.00
_cell.angle_gamma   90.00
#
_symmetry.space_group_name_H-M   'P 1'
#
loop_
_entity.id
_entity.type
_entity.pdbx_description
1 polymer ?
#
loop_
_entity_poly.entity_id
_entity_poly.type
_entity_poly.pdbx_seq_one_letter_code
_entity_poly.pdbx_strand_id
1 'polypeptide(L)' 'MANLFAAAGPSSKYKQPGATPAGFWAGIWHGLIAPITFIISLFNPNIRIYETNNKGRWYDFGFLIGASGSLGGGGASIR' A
#
# COMPACT_ATOMS: atom_id res chain seq x y z
N MET A 1 3.87 -17.41 -3.35
CA MET A 1 2.53 -17.13 -2.78
C MET A 1 2.35 -15.64 -2.63
N ALA A 2 1.14 -15.13 -2.90
CA ALA A 2 0.76 -13.79 -2.45
C ALA A 2 0.88 -13.71 -0.92
N ASN A 3 1.48 -12.66 -0.40
CA ASN A 3 1.53 -12.39 1.04
C ASN A 3 0.09 -12.19 1.59
N LEU A 4 -0.20 -12.78 2.76
CA LEU A 4 -1.52 -12.80 3.39
C LEU A 4 -2.15 -11.40 3.57
N PHE A 5 -1.31 -10.38 3.67
CA PHE A 5 -1.72 -8.99 3.92
C PHE A 5 -2.01 -8.18 2.66
N ALA A 6 -1.86 -8.78 1.46
CA ALA A 6 -1.88 -8.07 0.18
C ALA A 6 -0.99 -6.82 0.19
N ALA A 7 0.15 -6.88 0.90
CA ALA A 7 1.11 -5.79 0.90
C ALA A 7 1.90 -5.79 -0.42
N ALA A 8 2.31 -4.61 -0.86
CA ALA A 8 3.08 -4.49 -2.07
C ALA A 8 4.44 -5.22 -1.99
N GLY A 9 5.02 -5.59 -3.14
CA GLY A 9 6.34 -6.22 -3.18
C GLY A 9 6.52 -7.28 -4.27
N PRO A 10 7.70 -7.91 -4.37
CA PRO A 10 7.99 -8.97 -5.34
C PRO A 10 7.01 -10.15 -5.24
N SER A 11 6.49 -10.41 -4.05
CA SER A 11 5.52 -11.47 -3.77
C SER A 11 4.06 -10.98 -3.77
N SER A 12 3.76 -9.78 -4.28
CA SER A 12 2.37 -9.29 -4.28
C SER A 12 1.52 -9.99 -5.35
N LYS A 13 0.20 -10.03 -5.13
CA LYS A 13 -0.75 -10.54 -6.13
C LYS A 13 -0.75 -9.72 -7.43
N TYR A 14 -0.31 -8.47 -7.37
CA TYR A 14 -0.29 -7.55 -8.51
C TYR A 14 0.96 -7.72 -9.37
N LYS A 15 2.01 -8.38 -8.87
CA LYS A 15 3.27 -8.59 -9.61
C LYS A 15 3.36 -9.97 -10.29
N GLN A 16 2.33 -10.80 -10.17
CA GLN A 16 2.30 -12.12 -10.82
C GLN A 16 2.09 -12.01 -12.34
N PRO A 17 2.59 -12.96 -13.14
CA PRO A 17 2.38 -12.96 -14.59
C PRO A 17 0.88 -12.98 -14.93
N GLY A 18 0.42 -12.00 -15.73
CA GLY A 18 -0.99 -11.85 -16.10
C GLY A 18 -1.88 -11.18 -15.04
N ALA A 19 -1.31 -10.72 -13.91
CA ALA A 19 -2.06 -10.02 -12.90
C ALA A 19 -2.49 -8.62 -13.36
N THR A 20 -3.71 -8.24 -12.98
CA THR A 20 -4.19 -6.87 -13.20
C THR A 20 -3.41 -5.89 -12.30
N PRO A 21 -2.97 -4.73 -12.80
CA PRO A 21 -2.24 -3.75 -11.98
C PRO A 21 -3.10 -3.21 -10.83
N ALA A 22 -2.45 -2.87 -9.71
CA ALA A 22 -3.10 -2.27 -8.55
C ALA A 22 -3.78 -0.95 -8.92
N GLY A 23 -5.09 -0.84 -8.70
CA GLY A 23 -5.89 0.35 -8.99
C GLY A 23 -6.22 1.18 -7.74
N PHE A 24 -7.19 2.10 -7.85
CA PHE A 24 -7.61 3.00 -6.78
C PHE A 24 -7.91 2.31 -5.44
N TRP A 25 -8.75 1.27 -5.45
CA TRP A 25 -9.11 0.52 -4.24
C TRP A 25 -7.94 -0.21 -3.61
N ALA A 26 -6.99 -0.69 -4.43
CA ALA A 26 -5.75 -1.28 -3.94
C ALA A 26 -4.86 -0.21 -3.29
N GLY A 27 -4.86 1.01 -3.86
CA GLY A 27 -4.22 2.18 -3.26
C GLY A 27 -4.75 2.46 -1.86
N ILE A 28 -6.07 2.58 -1.68
CA ILE A 28 -6.68 2.81 -0.35
C ILE A 28 -6.26 1.73 0.64
N TRP A 29 -6.34 0.47 0.24
CA TRP A 29 -5.95 -0.63 1.13
C TRP A 29 -4.47 -0.56 1.51
N HIS A 30 -3.56 -0.41 0.54
CA HIS A 30 -2.12 -0.31 0.78
C HIS A 30 -1.75 0.91 1.62
N GLY A 31 -2.45 2.03 1.41
CA GLY A 31 -2.31 3.23 2.24
C GLY A 31 -2.78 2.98 3.67
N LEU A 32 -3.92 2.30 3.86
CA LEU A 32 -4.47 2.02 5.19
C LEU A 32 -3.54 1.15 6.04
N ILE A 33 -2.88 0.17 5.41
CA ILE A 33 -1.93 -0.72 6.08
C ILE A 33 -0.48 -0.20 6.02
N ALA A 34 -0.24 1.01 5.51
CA ALA A 34 1.10 1.56 5.33
C ALA A 34 1.95 1.56 6.64
N PRO A 35 1.41 1.91 7.82
CA PRO A 35 2.20 1.91 9.07
C PRO A 35 2.64 0.50 9.47
N ILE A 36 1.72 -0.46 9.38
CA ILE A 36 1.99 -1.86 9.73
C ILE A 36 2.97 -2.47 8.73
N THR A 37 2.76 -2.23 7.43
CA THR A 37 3.64 -2.74 6.37
C THR A 37 5.03 -2.11 6.42
N PHE A 38 5.15 -0.85 6.83
CA PHE A 38 6.45 -0.21 7.11
C PHE A 38 7.21 -0.96 8.20
N ILE A 39 6.59 -1.21 9.36
CA ILE A 39 7.23 -1.95 10.46
C ILE A 39 7.68 -3.33 10.00
N ILE A 40 6.83 -4.07 9.29
CA ILE A 40 7.16 -5.40 8.79
C ILE A 40 8.29 -5.34 7.74
N SER A 41 8.32 -4.30 6.89
CA SER A 41 9.35 -4.15 5.86
C SER A 41 10.76 -3.96 6.43
N LEU A 42 10.89 -3.48 7.67
CA LEU A 42 12.19 -3.35 8.36
C LEU A 42 12.82 -4.72 8.64
N PHE A 43 12.01 -5.76 8.83
CA PHE A 43 12.47 -7.11 9.14
C PHE A 43 12.35 -8.06 7.94
N ASN A 44 11.60 -7.68 6.90
CA ASN A 44 11.40 -8.50 5.71
C ASN A 44 11.58 -7.70 4.42
N PRO A 45 12.69 -7.90 3.68
CA PRO A 45 12.97 -7.16 2.44
C PRO A 45 12.02 -7.51 1.28
N ASN A 46 11.23 -8.59 1.40
CA ASN A 46 10.26 -8.99 0.38
C ASN A 46 8.94 -8.19 0.46
N ILE A 47 8.78 -7.33 1.46
CA ILE A 47 7.59 -6.51 1.64
C ILE A 47 7.94 -5.06 1.34
N ARG A 48 7.18 -4.46 0.45
CA ARG A 48 7.28 -3.04 0.10
C ARG A 48 5.98 -2.36 0.51
N ILE A 49 6.10 -1.08 0.84
CA ILE A 49 4.95 -0.25 1.22
C ILE A 49 4.14 0.13 -0.04
N TYR A 50 4.84 0.25 -1.18
CA TYR A 50 4.28 0.73 -2.44
C TYR A 50 4.34 -0.31 -3.56
N GLU A 51 3.22 -0.48 -4.28
CA GLU A 51 3.15 -1.41 -5.40
C GLU A 51 3.82 -0.83 -6.63
N THR A 52 4.72 -1.61 -7.24
CA THR A 52 5.42 -1.23 -8.48
C THR A 52 4.56 -1.48 -9.71
N ASN A 53 3.68 -2.49 -9.70
CA ASN A 53 2.72 -2.72 -10.78
C ASN A 53 1.35 -2.11 -10.44
N ASN A 54 1.21 -0.81 -10.70
CA ASN A 54 0.01 -0.03 -10.37
C ASN A 54 -0.54 0.74 -11.58
N LYS A 55 -1.76 1.26 -11.47
CA LYS A 55 -2.44 2.07 -12.51
C LYS A 55 -2.05 3.57 -12.46
N GLY A 56 -0.90 3.90 -11.89
CA GLY A 56 -0.40 5.26 -11.72
C GLY A 56 -1.30 6.11 -10.83
N ARG A 57 -1.65 7.31 -11.31
CA ARG A 57 -2.30 8.39 -10.54
C ARG A 57 -3.52 7.97 -9.72
N TRP A 58 -4.34 7.05 -10.22
CA TRP A 58 -5.51 6.55 -9.49
C TRP A 58 -5.12 5.70 -8.28
N TYR A 59 -4.09 4.86 -8.41
CA TYR A 59 -3.54 4.12 -7.27
C TYR A 59 -2.91 5.07 -6.26
N ASP A 60 -2.12 6.04 -6.73
CA ASP A 60 -1.45 7.04 -5.89
C ASP A 60 -2.47 7.85 -5.07
N PHE A 61 -3.57 8.25 -5.70
CA PHE A 61 -4.66 8.98 -5.04
C PHE A 61 -5.34 8.13 -3.95
N GLY A 62 -5.64 6.87 -4.25
CA GLY A 62 -6.16 5.94 -3.24
C GLY A 62 -5.19 5.74 -2.09
N PHE A 63 -3.90 5.59 -2.39
CA PHE A 63 -2.83 5.43 -1.40
C PHE A 63 -2.76 6.62 -0.44
N LEU A 64 -2.81 7.84 -0.95
CA LEU A 64 -2.86 9.07 -0.14
C LEU A 64 -4.07 9.10 0.81
N ILE A 65 -5.24 8.70 0.34
CA ILE A 65 -6.46 8.63 1.16
C ILE A 65 -6.29 7.57 2.27
N GLY A 66 -5.85 6.37 1.91
CA GLY A 66 -5.62 5.29 2.89
C GLY A 66 -4.57 5.67 3.93
N ALA A 67 -3.45 6.24 3.48
CA ALA A 67 -2.34 6.65 4.34
C ALA A 67 -2.77 7.74 5.32
N SER A 68 -3.48 8.77 4.83
CA SER A 68 -4.00 9.84 5.69
C SER A 68 -4.99 9.31 6.73
N GLY A 69 -5.83 8.31 6.41
CA GLY A 69 -6.66 7.63 7.40
C GLY A 69 -5.88 6.80 8.43
N SER A 70 -4.83 6.10 8.00
CA SER A 70 -4.06 5.17 8.85
C SER A 70 -3.15 5.81 9.88
N LEU A 71 -2.58 6.97 9.55
CA LEU A 71 -1.62 7.69 10.38
C LEU A 71 -2.29 8.73 11.29
N GLY A 72 -3.63 8.75 11.32
CA GLY A 72 -4.43 9.80 11.91
C GLY A 72 -4.54 10.97 10.94
N GLY A 73 -5.72 11.16 10.33
CA GLY A 73 -5.98 12.27 9.41
C GLY A 73 -5.45 13.57 10.01
N GLY A 74 -4.49 14.18 9.32
CA GLY A 74 -3.72 15.33 9.79
C GLY A 74 -4.61 16.50 10.18
N GLY A 75 -5.02 16.50 11.45
CA GLY A 75 -5.59 17.59 12.18
C GLY A 75 -4.88 17.64 13.52
N ALA A 76 -3.57 17.95 13.49
CA ALA A 76 -2.98 18.62 14.63
C ALA A 76 -3.78 19.92 14.80
N SER A 77 -4.81 19.89 15.65
CA SER A 77 -5.40 21.10 16.18
C SER A 77 -4.34 21.70 17.09
N ILE A 78 -3.51 22.55 16.49
CA ILE A 78 -2.61 23.41 17.24
C ILE A 78 -3.54 24.49 17.83
N ARG A 79 -3.98 24.25 19.06
CA ARG A 79 -4.57 25.30 19.90
C ARG A 79 -3.46 26.21 20.42
#